data_AF-A0A9R0XWK0-F1
#
_entry.id   AF-A0A9R0XWK0-F1
#
_cell.length_a   1.000
_cell.length_b   1.000
_cell.length_c   1.000
_cell.angle_alpha   90.00
_cell.angle_beta   90.00
_cell.angle_gamma   90.00
#
_symmetry.space_group_name_H-M   'P 1'
#
loop_
_entity.id
_entity.type
_entity.pdbx_description
1 polymer ?
#
loop_
_entity_poly.entity_id
_entity_poly.type
_entity_poly.pdbx_seq_one_letter_code
_entity_poly.pdbx_strand_id
1 'polypeptide(L)'
;MTKSSLKEDGRGAIVKFGERELCVWEEATSPRKNQSIARRPPPKPSSSAAAAAATIAMSGPSCPTTVPVGEDTTVPLRMLHGLAPETLNLHTHTMLSFLYSFLPKPPVSTLAPLCCAATAAAADGSADRLSCLPDDLLRRVLSRLPAKDSARTTVLSSRWRGLWRSVPLVLVDTHLLSRGDAECRPARAGAVSRAVTDAVSAALKAHPGPFPFVSLTCSFMDATDRRVLARWFQILATKGVDELVFVNRPWPLPGLPLPSSLFSCASLSRLCLGAWVFPDTTALPRGAGFPNLRELVLGCVVMKDKDLEFLLAVSPVLEILAFHGSLASLQARIANQSLRCAQFCLSILEEVAVVNAPSLERLFLWRNWSERGRVGAMSTTVKIGHAPKLRVLGYLEPGVHILQIGSTIIKVRATANCPLISQIAFLLMNKVSA
;
A
#
# COMPACT_ATOMS: atom_id res chain seq x y z
N MET A 1 -15.85 -32.84 9.69
CA MET A 1 -14.96 -33.20 8.56
C MET A 1 -15.47 -32.51 7.31
N THR A 2 -14.70 -31.61 6.73
CA THR A 2 -15.00 -30.96 5.44
C THR A 2 -13.66 -30.67 4.77
N LYS A 3 -13.36 -31.36 3.66
CA LYS A 3 -12.08 -31.21 2.95
C LYS A 3 -12.11 -29.92 2.13
N SER A 4 -11.24 -28.97 2.43
CA SER A 4 -10.88 -27.90 1.49
C SER A 4 -9.89 -28.47 0.47
N SER A 5 -10.36 -28.81 -0.74
CA SER A 5 -9.46 -29.23 -1.81
C SER A 5 -8.71 -28.03 -2.39
N LEU A 6 -7.37 -28.04 -2.32
CA LEU A 6 -6.60 -27.26 -3.28
C LEU A 6 -6.79 -27.90 -4.66
N LYS A 7 -7.13 -27.08 -5.65
CA LYS A 7 -6.95 -27.44 -7.06
C LYS A 7 -5.64 -26.83 -7.52
N GLU A 8 -4.65 -27.68 -7.76
CA GLU A 8 -3.49 -27.32 -8.58
C GLU A 8 -3.90 -27.41 -10.05
N ASP A 9 -4.43 -26.32 -10.60
CA ASP A 9 -4.34 -26.08 -12.04
C ASP A 9 -3.03 -25.33 -12.29
N GLY A 10 -2.19 -25.80 -13.20
CA GLY A 10 -0.78 -25.39 -13.38
C GLY A 10 -0.54 -23.98 -13.95
N ARG A 11 -1.23 -22.97 -13.41
CA ARG A 11 -1.07 -21.53 -13.71
C ARG A 11 -1.30 -20.69 -12.45
N GLY A 12 -0.31 -20.66 -11.56
CA GLY A 12 -0.24 -19.78 -10.39
C GLY A 12 -1.11 -20.18 -9.19
N ALA A 13 -0.62 -19.92 -7.99
CA ALA A 13 -1.36 -20.16 -6.75
C ALA A 13 -2.31 -18.99 -6.43
N ILE A 14 -3.61 -19.17 -6.69
CA ILE A 14 -4.65 -18.20 -6.34
C ILE A 14 -5.01 -18.35 -4.86
N VAL A 15 -4.61 -17.39 -4.01
CA VAL A 15 -5.02 -17.32 -2.61
C VAL A 15 -6.20 -16.36 -2.48
N LYS A 16 -7.36 -16.86 -2.05
CA LYS A 16 -8.57 -16.05 -1.83
C LYS A 16 -8.57 -15.44 -0.42
N PHE A 17 -8.80 -14.13 -0.35
CA PHE A 17 -8.92 -13.36 0.88
C PHE A 17 -10.33 -12.74 0.97
N GLY A 18 -11.31 -13.54 1.40
CA GLY A 18 -12.72 -13.13 1.39
C GLY A 18 -13.21 -12.89 -0.05
N GLU A 19 -13.83 -11.73 -0.29
CA GLU A 19 -14.26 -11.31 -1.64
C GLU A 19 -13.12 -10.79 -2.54
N ARG A 20 -11.87 -10.75 -2.07
CA ARG A 20 -10.72 -10.25 -2.86
C ARG A 20 -9.78 -11.40 -3.23
N GLU A 21 -9.47 -11.50 -4.52
CA GLU A 21 -8.50 -12.44 -5.06
C GLU A 21 -7.14 -11.75 -5.21
N LEU A 22 -6.08 -12.40 -4.74
CA LEU A 22 -4.71 -11.92 -4.92
C LEU A 22 -4.08 -12.69 -6.08
N CYS A 23 -4.09 -12.09 -7.27
CA CYS A 23 -3.53 -12.69 -8.48
C CYS A 23 -2.00 -12.59 -8.46
N VAL A 24 -1.34 -13.66 -8.03
CA VAL A 24 0.10 -13.84 -8.18
C VAL A 24 0.38 -14.29 -9.62
N TRP A 25 0.85 -13.38 -10.46
CA TRP A 25 1.35 -13.72 -11.79
C TRP A 25 2.74 -14.34 -11.68
N GLU A 26 2.87 -15.56 -12.17
CA GLU A 26 4.16 -16.15 -12.50
C GLU A 26 4.44 -15.85 -13.98
N GLU A 27 5.59 -15.22 -14.27
CA GLU A 27 5.95 -14.84 -15.64
C GLU A 27 6.35 -16.09 -16.42
N ALA A 28 5.41 -16.63 -17.19
CA ALA A 28 5.57 -17.91 -17.87
C ALA A 28 6.63 -17.84 -18.99
N THR A 29 7.85 -18.29 -18.68
CA THR A 29 8.90 -18.59 -19.67
C THR A 29 8.47 -19.78 -20.53
N SER A 30 7.76 -19.49 -21.63
CA SER A 30 7.23 -20.51 -22.52
C SER A 30 8.34 -21.36 -23.15
N PRO A 31 8.30 -22.70 -23.06
CA PRO A 31 9.26 -23.56 -23.74
C PRO A 31 9.03 -23.52 -25.25
N ARG A 32 10.12 -23.32 -26.02
CA ARG A 32 10.08 -23.35 -27.49
C ARG A 32 9.62 -24.73 -27.98
N LYS A 33 8.45 -24.80 -28.64
CA LYS A 33 8.10 -25.93 -29.52
C LYS A 33 8.28 -25.52 -30.97
N ASN A 34 9.10 -26.29 -31.70
CA ASN A 34 9.23 -26.17 -33.14
C ASN A 34 7.90 -26.56 -33.80
N GLN A 35 7.28 -25.62 -34.52
CA GLN A 35 6.32 -25.94 -35.58
C GLN A 35 6.58 -25.04 -36.79
N SER A 36 6.80 -25.70 -37.93
CA SER A 36 7.12 -25.09 -39.22
C SER A 36 5.85 -24.60 -39.92
N ILE A 37 5.66 -23.29 -40.01
CA ILE A 37 4.68 -22.68 -40.93
C ILE A 37 5.35 -21.51 -41.65
N ALA A 38 5.49 -21.63 -42.97
CA ALA A 38 6.13 -20.61 -43.80
C ALA A 38 5.18 -19.42 -44.05
N ARG A 39 5.57 -18.21 -43.64
CA ARG A 39 5.02 -16.93 -44.15
C ARG A 39 6.14 -15.88 -44.33
N ARG A 40 5.90 -14.95 -45.24
CA ARG A 40 6.89 -14.05 -45.88
C ARG A 40 7.61 -13.10 -44.91
N PRO A 41 8.84 -12.64 -45.25
CA PRO A 41 9.63 -11.76 -44.39
C PRO A 41 9.13 -10.29 -44.39
N PRO A 42 9.21 -9.58 -43.25
CA PRO A 42 9.10 -8.11 -43.20
C PRO A 42 10.41 -7.42 -43.65
N PRO A 43 10.39 -6.12 -44.00
CA PRO A 43 11.54 -5.42 -44.57
C PRO A 43 12.66 -5.14 -43.55
N LYS A 44 13.89 -4.98 -44.07
CA LYS A 44 15.11 -4.67 -43.29
C LYS A 44 15.03 -3.26 -42.67
N PRO A 45 15.32 -3.08 -41.37
CA PRO A 45 15.74 -1.79 -40.81
C PRO A 45 17.19 -1.48 -41.20
N SER A 46 17.52 -0.19 -41.27
CA SER A 46 18.84 0.34 -41.62
C SER A 46 19.88 0.18 -40.50
N SER A 47 21.16 0.24 -40.90
CA SER A 47 22.33 0.02 -40.04
C SER A 47 22.60 1.19 -39.08
N SER A 48 22.10 1.12 -37.84
CA SER A 48 22.65 1.86 -36.68
C SER A 48 22.05 1.38 -35.34
N ALA A 49 22.34 0.14 -34.91
CA ALA A 49 21.88 -0.38 -33.61
C ALA A 49 22.62 -1.61 -33.03
N ALA A 50 23.55 -2.24 -33.77
CA ALA A 50 23.97 -3.63 -33.49
C ALA A 50 25.37 -3.80 -32.87
N ALA A 51 26.04 -2.73 -32.42
CA ALA A 51 27.47 -2.75 -32.08
C ALA A 51 27.82 -2.50 -30.59
N ALA A 52 26.82 -2.44 -29.68
CA ALA A 52 27.02 -1.97 -28.31
C ALA A 52 26.74 -3.01 -27.19
N ALA A 53 26.60 -4.30 -27.52
CA ALA A 53 26.16 -5.34 -26.57
C ALA A 53 27.10 -6.56 -26.43
N ALA A 54 28.35 -6.49 -26.92
CA ALA A 54 29.23 -7.66 -26.97
C ALA A 54 30.74 -7.35 -26.87
N THR A 55 31.19 -6.63 -25.84
CA THR A 55 32.60 -6.61 -25.36
C THR A 55 32.60 -6.36 -23.84
N ILE A 56 33.70 -6.70 -23.16
CA ILE A 56 33.95 -6.51 -21.71
C ILE A 56 33.29 -7.58 -20.81
N ALA A 57 33.67 -8.84 -21.07
CA ALA A 57 34.25 -9.63 -20.00
C ALA A 57 35.77 -9.36 -19.95
N MET A 58 36.43 -9.66 -18.82
CA MET A 58 37.88 -9.53 -18.57
C MET A 58 38.43 -8.11 -18.36
N SER A 59 38.58 -7.69 -17.09
CA SER A 59 39.79 -7.04 -16.49
C SER A 59 39.47 -6.41 -15.13
N GLY A 60 40.29 -6.67 -14.10
CA GLY A 60 40.39 -5.81 -12.90
C GLY A 60 41.28 -4.59 -13.16
N PRO A 61 41.41 -3.61 -12.23
CA PRO A 61 42.29 -3.83 -11.07
C PRO A 61 42.03 -3.02 -9.76
N SER A 62 42.79 -3.38 -8.72
CA SER A 62 43.40 -2.56 -7.64
C SER A 62 42.59 -1.60 -6.73
N CYS A 63 42.80 -1.76 -5.41
CA CYS A 63 42.50 -0.77 -4.36
C CYS A 63 43.57 0.35 -4.28
N PRO A 64 43.27 1.44 -3.55
CA PRO A 64 44.20 1.90 -2.51
C PRO A 64 43.54 2.10 -1.12
N THR A 65 44.35 2.55 -0.15
CA THR A 65 44.24 2.21 1.28
C THR A 65 43.87 3.42 2.18
N THR A 66 43.01 3.21 3.21
CA THR A 66 42.89 4.02 4.48
C THR A 66 42.51 5.52 4.32
N VAL A 67 42.23 6.41 5.30
CA VAL A 67 41.77 6.52 6.74
C VAL A 67 41.42 8.03 6.96
N PRO A 68 40.55 8.51 7.90
CA PRO A 68 40.04 7.92 9.14
C PRO A 68 38.49 7.88 9.25
N VAL A 69 37.97 7.90 10.49
CA VAL A 69 36.57 8.01 10.93
C VAL A 69 36.20 9.48 11.20
N GLY A 70 34.95 9.85 10.92
CA GLY A 70 34.24 10.96 11.54
C GLY A 70 32.81 10.54 11.83
N GLU A 71 32.40 10.54 13.10
CA GLU A 71 31.00 10.31 13.47
C GLU A 71 30.21 11.58 13.19
N ASP A 72 29.18 11.50 12.35
CA ASP A 72 28.06 12.41 12.48
C ASP A 72 26.74 11.77 12.05
N THR A 73 25.67 12.13 12.74
CA THR A 73 24.38 11.43 12.63
C THR A 73 23.46 12.04 11.56
N THR A 74 22.59 11.21 10.99
CA THR A 74 21.52 11.58 10.03
C THR A 74 21.97 11.98 8.62
N VAL A 75 22.35 10.99 7.80
CA VAL A 75 22.46 11.14 6.33
C VAL A 75 21.20 10.53 5.67
N PRO A 76 20.61 11.17 4.63
CA PRO A 76 19.45 10.63 3.92
C PRO A 76 19.73 9.28 3.24
N LEU A 77 18.66 8.56 2.88
CA LEU A 77 18.70 7.32 2.09
C LEU A 77 19.74 7.41 0.98
N ARG A 78 20.81 6.61 1.10
CA ARG A 78 21.94 6.58 0.17
C ARG A 78 21.41 6.53 -1.26
N MET A 79 21.86 7.45 -2.11
CA MET A 79 21.58 7.39 -3.55
C MET A 79 21.89 5.98 -4.06
N LEU A 80 20.92 5.33 -4.70
CA LEU A 80 21.12 3.97 -5.23
C LEU A 80 22.19 3.99 -6.34
N HIS A 81 23.43 3.68 -5.94
CA HIS A 81 24.54 3.15 -6.75
C HIS A 81 24.51 3.50 -8.24
N GLY A 82 24.70 4.79 -8.58
CA GLY A 82 25.01 5.22 -9.96
C GLY A 82 23.99 4.81 -11.04
N LEU A 83 22.75 4.47 -10.66
CA LEU A 83 21.73 4.05 -11.63
C LEU A 83 21.29 5.23 -12.52
N ALA A 84 21.14 4.97 -13.81
CA ALA A 84 20.65 5.97 -14.75
C ALA A 84 19.26 6.50 -14.32
N PRO A 85 18.95 7.79 -14.52
CA PRO A 85 17.68 8.39 -14.09
C PRO A 85 16.43 7.68 -14.64
N GLU A 86 16.52 7.10 -15.83
CA GLU A 86 15.43 6.33 -16.46
C GLU A 86 15.14 5.04 -15.68
N THR A 87 16.17 4.31 -15.25
CA THR A 87 16.06 3.11 -14.41
C THR A 87 15.47 3.43 -13.05
N LEU A 88 15.85 4.56 -12.45
CA LEU A 88 15.28 5.03 -11.17
C LEU A 88 13.79 5.36 -11.32
N ASN A 89 13.38 6.01 -12.42
CA ASN A 89 11.98 6.26 -12.73
C ASN A 89 11.17 4.97 -12.94
N LEU A 90 11.72 3.99 -13.66
CA LEU A 90 11.06 2.70 -13.90
C LEU A 90 10.87 1.90 -12.59
N HIS A 91 11.90 1.85 -11.74
CA HIS A 91 11.82 1.21 -10.42
C HIS A 91 10.77 1.90 -9.53
N THR A 92 10.80 3.24 -9.48
CA THR A 92 9.82 4.06 -8.75
C THR A 92 8.39 3.81 -9.23
N HIS A 93 8.17 3.79 -10.55
CA HIS A 93 6.85 3.54 -11.13
C HIS A 93 6.36 2.11 -10.81
N THR A 94 7.27 1.13 -10.83
CA THR A 94 6.96 -0.26 -10.47
C THR A 94 6.57 -0.38 -8.99
N MET A 95 7.31 0.26 -8.08
CA MET A 95 6.99 0.29 -6.64
C MET A 95 5.65 0.98 -6.36
N LEU A 96 5.36 2.10 -7.02
CA LEU A 96 4.07 2.79 -6.89
C LEU A 96 2.92 1.97 -7.50
N SER A 97 3.12 1.31 -8.64
CA SER A 97 2.13 0.42 -9.27
C SER A 97 1.80 -0.76 -8.34
N PHE A 98 2.83 -1.39 -7.78
CA PHE A 98 2.68 -2.43 -6.76
C PHE A 98 1.89 -1.90 -5.56
N LEU A 99 2.29 -0.77 -4.97
CA LEU A 99 1.60 -0.12 -3.85
C LEU A 99 0.10 0.11 -4.14
N TYR A 100 -0.25 0.61 -5.33
CA TYR A 100 -1.64 0.86 -5.71
C TYR A 100 -2.49 -0.41 -5.84
N SER A 101 -1.89 -1.57 -6.13
CA SER A 101 -2.62 -2.84 -6.25
C SER A 101 -3.17 -3.37 -4.92
N PHE A 102 -2.60 -2.95 -3.78
CA PHE A 102 -3.07 -3.32 -2.44
C PHE A 102 -4.05 -2.32 -1.84
N LEU A 103 -4.26 -1.16 -2.47
CA LEU A 103 -5.19 -0.16 -1.93
C LEU A 103 -6.64 -0.64 -2.04
N PRO A 104 -7.50 -0.34 -1.05
CA PRO A 104 -8.91 -0.66 -1.13
C PRO A 104 -9.55 0.07 -2.31
N LYS A 105 -10.36 -0.65 -3.09
CA LYS A 105 -11.21 -0.05 -4.13
C LYS A 105 -12.21 0.91 -3.46
N PRO A 106 -12.38 2.15 -3.95
CA PRO A 106 -13.36 3.06 -3.38
C PRO A 106 -14.79 2.50 -3.45
N PRO A 107 -15.67 2.82 -2.47
CA PRO A 107 -17.07 2.37 -2.44
C PRO A 107 -17.99 3.14 -3.43
N VAL A 108 -17.42 4.04 -4.24
CA VAL A 108 -18.12 4.82 -5.28
C VAL A 108 -17.32 4.77 -6.58
N SER A 109 -17.99 4.84 -7.72
CA SER A 109 -17.36 4.75 -9.03
C SER A 109 -17.74 5.92 -9.93
N THR A 110 -16.77 6.45 -10.68
CA THR A 110 -16.96 7.40 -11.78
C THR A 110 -17.44 6.72 -13.06
N LEU A 111 -17.26 5.40 -13.19
CA LEU A 111 -17.68 4.59 -14.33
C LEU A 111 -19.18 4.32 -14.38
N ALA A 112 -20.00 5.06 -13.63
CA ALA A 112 -21.43 5.08 -13.90
C ALA A 112 -21.63 5.56 -15.35
N PRO A 113 -22.12 4.69 -16.27
CA PRO A 113 -22.60 5.16 -17.54
C PRO A 113 -23.95 5.80 -17.23
N LEU A 114 -23.91 7.06 -16.80
CA LEU A 114 -24.92 8.01 -17.23
C LEU A 114 -24.77 8.09 -18.75
N CYS A 115 -25.35 7.09 -19.42
CA CYS A 115 -25.59 7.15 -20.83
C CYS A 115 -26.27 8.47 -21.07
N CYS A 116 -25.66 9.31 -21.90
CA CYS A 116 -26.36 10.39 -22.56
C CYS A 116 -27.30 9.80 -23.63
N ALA A 117 -28.16 8.86 -23.24
CA ALA A 117 -29.41 8.51 -23.90
C ALA A 117 -30.47 9.60 -23.57
N ALA A 118 -30.03 10.84 -23.65
CA ALA A 118 -30.86 12.03 -23.80
C ALA A 118 -30.76 12.50 -25.26
N THR A 119 -30.79 11.54 -26.19
CA THR A 119 -30.99 11.80 -27.61
C THR A 119 -32.48 11.96 -27.87
N ALA A 120 -32.86 13.21 -28.15
CA ALA A 120 -34.13 13.67 -28.70
C ALA A 120 -35.38 13.70 -27.78
N ALA A 121 -36.13 14.79 -27.96
CA ALA A 121 -37.54 15.01 -27.60
C ALA A 121 -37.95 14.93 -26.10
N ALA A 122 -37.98 16.10 -25.47
CA ALA A 122 -38.99 16.45 -24.47
C ALA A 122 -39.48 17.89 -24.75
N ALA A 123 -40.36 18.02 -25.74
CA ALA A 123 -41.34 19.10 -25.70
C ALA A 123 -42.38 18.77 -24.62
N ASP A 124 -42.99 19.81 -24.06
CA ASP A 124 -44.12 19.80 -23.13
C ASP A 124 -43.95 19.12 -21.76
N GLY A 125 -43.87 19.97 -20.73
CA GLY A 125 -44.57 19.75 -19.44
C GLY A 125 -44.15 18.56 -18.57
N SER A 126 -43.07 17.84 -18.88
CA SER A 126 -42.67 16.67 -18.09
C SER A 126 -42.29 17.09 -16.66
N ALA A 127 -43.18 16.80 -15.70
CA ALA A 127 -42.99 17.12 -14.28
C ALA A 127 -41.62 16.62 -13.76
N ASP A 128 -40.95 17.43 -12.95
CA ASP A 128 -39.65 17.11 -12.36
C ASP A 128 -39.75 15.93 -11.39
N ARG A 129 -39.57 14.72 -11.95
CA ARG A 129 -39.64 13.45 -11.22
C ARG A 129 -38.55 13.34 -10.15
N LEU A 130 -37.44 14.07 -10.26
CA LEU A 130 -36.39 14.09 -9.24
C LEU A 130 -36.84 14.89 -8.02
N SER A 131 -37.51 16.03 -8.21
CA SER A 131 -38.11 16.79 -7.12
C SER A 131 -39.27 16.04 -6.43
N CYS A 132 -39.98 15.15 -7.14
CA CYS A 132 -41.02 14.31 -6.54
C CYS A 132 -40.49 13.18 -5.62
N LEU A 133 -39.20 12.85 -5.65
CA LEU A 133 -38.64 11.79 -4.81
C LEU A 133 -38.60 12.20 -3.33
N PRO A 134 -38.91 11.31 -2.37
CA PRO A 134 -38.65 11.53 -0.95
C PRO A 134 -37.17 11.76 -0.64
N ASP A 135 -36.90 12.57 0.38
CA ASP A 135 -35.55 12.93 0.82
C ASP A 135 -34.64 11.71 1.06
N ASP A 136 -35.16 10.62 1.62
CA ASP A 136 -34.35 9.43 1.95
C ASP A 136 -33.85 8.69 0.70
N LEU A 137 -34.61 8.70 -0.40
CA LEU A 137 -34.15 8.18 -1.67
C LEU A 137 -33.07 9.10 -2.26
N LEU A 138 -33.25 10.41 -2.17
CA LEU A 138 -32.24 11.39 -2.60
C LEU A 138 -30.94 11.26 -1.79
N ARG A 139 -31.02 11.09 -0.47
CA ARG A 139 -29.87 10.81 0.40
C ARG A 139 -29.12 9.56 -0.05
N ARG A 140 -29.85 8.47 -0.35
CA ARG A 140 -29.28 7.19 -0.80
C ARG A 140 -28.66 7.26 -2.21
N VAL A 141 -29.12 8.17 -3.06
CA VAL A 141 -28.44 8.51 -4.32
C VAL A 141 -27.16 9.29 -4.04
N LEU A 142 -27.24 10.38 -3.27
CA LEU A 142 -26.10 11.26 -2.96
C LEU A 142 -24.95 10.53 -2.24
N SER A 143 -25.25 9.59 -1.35
CA SER A 143 -24.26 8.80 -0.61
C SER A 143 -23.52 7.77 -1.48
N ARG A 144 -23.94 7.56 -2.73
CA ARG A 144 -23.31 6.66 -3.72
C ARG A 144 -22.54 7.40 -4.80
N LEU A 145 -22.65 8.73 -4.85
CA LEU A 145 -21.94 9.58 -5.80
C LEU A 145 -20.53 9.93 -5.29
N PRO A 146 -19.52 10.04 -6.18
CA PRO A 146 -18.27 10.71 -5.86
C PRO A 146 -18.51 12.12 -5.31
N ALA A 147 -17.66 12.58 -4.37
CA ALA A 147 -17.78 13.90 -3.75
C ALA A 147 -18.02 15.06 -4.73
N LYS A 148 -17.33 15.04 -5.89
CA LYS A 148 -17.46 16.02 -6.97
C LYS A 148 -18.88 16.10 -7.54
N ASP A 149 -19.45 14.95 -7.93
CA ASP A 149 -20.78 14.92 -8.54
C ASP A 149 -21.89 15.11 -7.51
N SER A 150 -21.71 14.56 -6.30
CA SER A 150 -22.59 14.82 -5.16
C SER A 150 -22.68 16.33 -4.87
N ALA A 151 -21.56 17.05 -4.85
CA ALA A 151 -21.52 18.50 -4.67
C ALA A 151 -22.16 19.29 -5.83
N ARG A 152 -22.07 18.80 -7.08
CA ARG A 152 -22.71 19.45 -8.25
C ARG A 152 -24.23 19.46 -8.16
N THR A 153 -24.84 18.46 -7.49
CA THR A 153 -26.30 18.45 -7.28
C THR A 153 -26.81 19.65 -6.46
N THR A 154 -25.96 20.30 -5.65
CA THR A 154 -26.33 21.45 -4.81
C THR A 154 -26.69 22.73 -5.58
N VAL A 155 -26.52 22.71 -6.91
CA VAL A 155 -26.98 23.76 -7.83
C VAL A 155 -28.44 23.56 -8.24
N LEU A 156 -28.99 22.34 -8.15
CA LEU A 156 -30.35 22.01 -8.59
C LEU A 156 -31.42 22.75 -7.75
N SER A 157 -31.30 22.77 -6.42
CA SER A 157 -32.10 23.64 -5.54
C SER A 157 -31.51 23.75 -4.13
N SER A 158 -32.09 24.62 -3.30
CA SER A 158 -31.78 24.73 -1.87
C SER A 158 -31.97 23.41 -1.11
N ARG A 159 -32.97 22.60 -1.49
CA ARG A 159 -33.22 21.27 -0.93
C ARG A 159 -32.04 20.33 -1.17
N TRP A 160 -31.51 20.26 -2.40
CA TRP A 160 -30.33 19.46 -2.72
C TRP A 160 -29.08 19.91 -1.94
N ARG A 161 -28.92 21.23 -1.72
CA ARG A 161 -27.85 21.76 -0.86
C ARG A 161 -27.99 21.31 0.60
N GLY A 162 -29.20 21.27 1.14
CA GLY A 162 -29.47 20.71 2.48
C GLY A 162 -29.17 19.21 2.54
N LEU A 163 -29.66 18.45 1.56
CA LEU A 163 -29.46 17.00 1.47
C LEU A 163 -27.99 16.60 1.39
N TRP A 164 -27.20 17.29 0.56
CA TRP A 164 -25.75 17.07 0.45
C TRP A 164 -25.01 17.24 1.78
N ARG A 165 -25.44 18.20 2.62
CA ARG A 165 -24.88 18.39 3.98
C ARG A 165 -25.36 17.36 4.99
N SER A 166 -26.42 16.60 4.69
CA SER A 166 -26.99 15.57 5.58
C SER A 166 -26.49 14.15 5.35
N VAL A 167 -25.69 13.93 4.29
CA VAL A 167 -25.17 12.59 3.94
C VAL A 167 -23.66 12.47 4.20
N PRO A 168 -23.16 11.27 4.52
CA PRO A 168 -21.72 10.99 4.54
C PRO A 168 -21.07 11.24 3.16
N LEU A 169 -19.83 11.72 3.13
CA LEU A 169 -19.13 12.06 1.88
C LEU A 169 -17.92 11.15 1.63
N VAL A 170 -17.94 10.43 0.50
CA VAL A 170 -16.80 9.64 0.01
C VAL A 170 -15.90 10.54 -0.84
N LEU A 171 -14.71 10.85 -0.35
CA LEU A 171 -13.76 11.76 -0.99
C LEU A 171 -12.60 10.97 -1.61
N VAL A 172 -12.51 10.98 -2.94
CA VAL A 172 -11.43 10.33 -3.69
C VAL A 172 -10.82 11.36 -4.61
N ASP A 173 -9.52 11.61 -4.48
CA ASP A 173 -8.85 12.71 -5.17
C ASP A 173 -8.66 12.49 -6.68
N THR A 174 -8.53 11.24 -7.13
CA THR A 174 -8.59 10.90 -8.56
C THR A 174 -9.92 11.31 -9.21
N HIS A 175 -11.04 11.25 -8.47
CA HIS A 175 -12.35 11.67 -8.97
C HIS A 175 -12.48 13.21 -9.06
N LEU A 176 -11.53 13.97 -8.50
CA LEU A 176 -11.49 15.43 -8.62
C LEU A 176 -10.87 15.89 -9.94
N LEU A 177 -10.05 15.05 -10.59
CA LEU A 177 -9.45 15.27 -11.91
C LEU A 177 -10.51 15.47 -13.00
N SER A 178 -10.10 15.97 -14.16
CA SER A 178 -10.96 16.14 -15.34
C SER A 178 -11.39 14.78 -15.91
N ARG A 179 -12.50 14.75 -16.66
CA ARG A 179 -13.15 13.49 -17.09
C ARG A 179 -12.30 12.60 -18.00
N GLY A 180 -11.26 13.14 -18.66
CA GLY A 180 -10.26 12.36 -19.41
C GLY A 180 -9.06 11.88 -18.57
N ASP A 181 -8.86 12.46 -17.39
CA ASP A 181 -7.69 12.21 -16.51
C ASP A 181 -8.06 11.39 -15.26
N ALA A 182 -9.36 11.15 -15.00
CA ALA A 182 -9.88 10.59 -13.75
C ALA A 182 -9.36 9.19 -13.38
N GLU A 183 -8.79 8.46 -14.34
CA GLU A 183 -8.13 7.16 -14.13
C GLU A 183 -6.60 7.28 -14.03
N CYS A 184 -6.02 8.33 -14.63
CA CYS A 184 -4.59 8.55 -14.75
C CYS A 184 -4.09 9.57 -13.73
N ARG A 185 -3.68 9.07 -12.56
CA ARG A 185 -2.97 9.86 -11.52
C ARG A 185 -1.83 10.69 -12.16
N PRO A 186 -1.76 12.02 -11.93
CA PRO A 186 -0.79 12.87 -12.65
C PRO A 186 0.65 12.42 -12.40
N ALA A 187 1.45 12.26 -13.46
CA ALA A 187 2.78 11.62 -13.37
C ALA A 187 3.85 12.43 -12.63
N ARG A 188 3.68 13.76 -12.54
CA ARG A 188 4.61 14.70 -11.89
C ARG A 188 3.82 15.79 -11.15
N ALA A 189 4.49 16.46 -10.21
CA ALA A 189 3.95 17.65 -9.56
C ALA A 189 3.74 18.79 -10.59
N GLY A 190 2.70 19.60 -10.39
CA GLY A 190 2.37 20.75 -11.24
C GLY A 190 0.98 21.32 -10.95
N ALA A 191 0.47 22.14 -11.87
CA ALA A 191 -0.81 22.83 -11.72
C ALA A 191 -1.99 21.87 -11.45
N VAL A 192 -2.04 20.72 -12.13
CA VAL A 192 -3.11 19.71 -11.94
C VAL A 192 -3.10 19.13 -10.54
N SER A 193 -1.93 18.72 -10.02
CA SER A 193 -1.84 18.21 -8.65
C SER A 193 -2.14 19.28 -7.60
N ARG A 194 -1.78 20.55 -7.86
CA ARG A 194 -2.10 21.65 -6.93
C ARG A 194 -3.60 21.92 -6.90
N ALA A 195 -4.26 21.98 -8.06
CA ALA A 195 -5.70 22.14 -8.15
C ALA A 195 -6.46 20.99 -7.44
N VAL A 196 -5.94 19.76 -7.48
CA VAL A 196 -6.48 18.63 -6.70
C VAL A 196 -6.29 18.85 -5.19
N THR A 197 -5.10 19.25 -4.73
CA THR A 197 -4.84 19.61 -3.31
C THR A 197 -5.77 20.72 -2.81
N ASP A 198 -5.99 21.75 -3.62
CA ASP A 198 -6.88 22.87 -3.27
C ASP A 198 -8.34 22.42 -3.25
N ALA A 199 -8.76 21.55 -4.19
CA ALA A 199 -10.10 20.95 -4.21
C ALA A 199 -10.35 20.00 -3.02
N VAL A 200 -9.38 19.19 -2.61
CA VAL A 200 -9.45 18.38 -1.37
C VAL A 200 -9.61 19.30 -0.16
N SER A 201 -8.80 20.36 -0.06
CA SER A 201 -8.89 21.34 1.03
C SER A 201 -10.26 22.01 1.10
N ALA A 202 -10.82 22.38 -0.05
CA ALA A 202 -12.15 22.96 -0.17
C ALA A 202 -13.26 21.97 0.23
N ALA A 203 -13.20 20.72 -0.24
CA ALA A 203 -14.17 19.68 0.09
C ALA A 203 -14.19 19.36 1.60
N LEU A 204 -13.01 19.14 2.19
CA LEU A 204 -12.84 18.91 3.63
C LEU A 204 -13.36 20.09 4.46
N LYS A 205 -13.17 21.34 4.01
CA LYS A 205 -13.70 22.53 4.69
C LYS A 205 -15.22 22.61 4.59
N ALA A 206 -15.78 22.46 3.38
CA ALA A 206 -17.17 22.77 3.06
C ALA A 206 -18.20 21.74 3.58
N HIS A 207 -17.88 20.45 3.52
CA HIS A 207 -18.77 19.37 3.96
C HIS A 207 -18.69 19.15 5.48
N PRO A 208 -19.81 18.97 6.20
CA PRO A 208 -19.78 18.81 7.67
C PRO A 208 -19.21 17.48 8.17
N GLY A 209 -19.10 16.46 7.32
CA GLY A 209 -18.83 15.07 7.70
C GLY A 209 -20.12 14.25 7.88
N PRO A 210 -20.02 12.94 8.17
CA PRO A 210 -18.78 12.18 8.32
C PRO A 210 -18.16 11.75 6.97
N PHE A 211 -16.89 11.33 7.01
CA PHE A 211 -16.13 10.86 5.85
C PHE A 211 -15.86 9.34 5.96
N PRO A 212 -16.76 8.46 5.51
CA PRO A 212 -16.60 7.01 5.65
C PRO A 212 -15.40 6.48 4.86
N PHE A 213 -15.03 7.14 3.76
CA PHE A 213 -13.87 6.76 2.96
C PHE A 213 -13.19 8.00 2.37
N VAL A 214 -11.89 8.12 2.61
CA VAL A 214 -11.03 9.18 2.07
C VAL A 214 -9.83 8.55 1.40
N SER A 215 -9.67 8.76 0.09
CA SER A 215 -8.52 8.28 -0.68
C SER A 215 -7.79 9.43 -1.34
N LEU A 216 -6.56 9.65 -0.90
CA LEU A 216 -5.66 10.72 -1.32
C LEU A 216 -4.42 10.07 -1.95
N THR A 217 -4.41 9.93 -3.27
CA THR A 217 -3.37 9.23 -4.05
C THR A 217 -2.85 10.03 -5.24
N CYS A 218 -3.33 11.26 -5.45
CA CYS A 218 -2.81 12.22 -6.43
C CYS A 218 -1.77 13.18 -5.82
N SER A 219 -1.58 13.14 -4.50
CA SER A 219 -0.81 14.09 -3.69
C SER A 219 0.69 14.13 -4.04
N PHE A 220 1.23 15.34 -4.18
CA PHE A 220 2.67 15.65 -4.28
C PHE A 220 3.02 16.68 -3.20
N MET A 221 3.14 16.23 -1.96
CA MET A 221 3.25 17.10 -0.78
C MET A 221 4.70 17.19 -0.31
N ASP A 222 5.16 18.42 -0.08
CA ASP A 222 6.50 18.71 0.44
C ASP A 222 6.45 19.53 1.76
N ALA A 223 7.61 20.01 2.22
CA ALA A 223 7.73 20.75 3.48
C ALA A 223 6.84 22.00 3.56
N THR A 224 6.48 22.62 2.43
CA THR A 224 5.59 23.78 2.37
C THR A 224 4.15 23.42 2.74
N ASP A 225 3.70 22.20 2.41
CA ASP A 225 2.35 21.72 2.68
C ASP A 225 2.14 21.19 4.10
N ARG A 226 3.18 21.16 4.96
CA ARG A 226 3.09 20.65 6.35
C ARG A 226 1.90 21.23 7.14
N ARG A 227 1.59 22.52 6.96
CA ARG A 227 0.44 23.18 7.60
C ARG A 227 -0.90 22.72 7.02
N VAL A 228 -0.97 22.49 5.70
CA VAL A 228 -2.16 21.98 5.00
C VAL A 228 -2.45 20.55 5.47
N LEU A 229 -1.44 19.69 5.50
CA LEU A 229 -1.54 18.31 5.98
C LEU A 229 -2.02 18.24 7.44
N ALA A 230 -1.41 19.03 8.33
CA ALA A 230 -1.83 19.09 9.73
C ALA A 230 -3.30 19.51 9.85
N ARG A 231 -3.74 20.48 9.03
CA ARG A 231 -5.13 20.95 9.00
C ARG A 231 -6.09 19.90 8.43
N TRP A 232 -5.69 19.13 7.42
CA TRP A 232 -6.50 18.04 6.88
C TRP A 232 -6.80 16.99 7.96
N PHE A 233 -5.78 16.51 8.68
CA PHE A 233 -5.99 15.53 9.75
C PHE A 233 -6.82 16.07 10.91
N GLN A 234 -6.62 17.34 11.31
CA GLN A 234 -7.49 17.99 12.29
C GLN A 234 -8.97 18.00 11.85
N ILE A 235 -9.23 18.31 10.58
CA ILE A 235 -10.59 18.34 10.03
C ILE A 235 -11.19 16.93 9.98
N LEU A 236 -10.42 15.94 9.49
CA LEU A 236 -10.83 14.53 9.42
C LEU A 236 -11.12 13.95 10.81
N ALA A 237 -10.27 14.23 11.80
CA ALA A 237 -10.49 13.88 13.20
C ALA A 237 -11.77 14.51 13.77
N THR A 238 -11.96 15.82 13.56
CA THR A 238 -13.13 16.56 14.08
C THR A 238 -14.45 16.11 13.45
N LYS A 239 -14.43 15.75 12.16
CA LYS A 239 -15.63 15.41 11.38
C LYS A 239 -15.88 13.91 11.27
N GLY A 240 -14.98 13.07 11.80
CA GLY A 240 -15.01 11.62 11.68
C GLY A 240 -14.52 11.13 10.32
N VAL A 241 -13.48 10.31 10.35
CA VAL A 241 -12.99 9.51 9.20
C VAL A 241 -12.88 8.05 9.61
N ASP A 242 -13.38 7.14 8.78
CA ASP A 242 -13.44 5.69 9.07
C ASP A 242 -12.35 4.92 8.30
N GLU A 243 -12.36 5.00 6.97
CA GLU A 243 -11.26 4.52 6.14
C GLU A 243 -10.44 5.68 5.54
N LEU A 244 -9.12 5.66 5.74
CA LEU A 244 -8.17 6.62 5.15
C LEU A 244 -7.07 5.91 4.36
N VAL A 245 -6.97 6.26 3.08
CA VAL A 245 -5.85 5.91 2.19
C VAL A 245 -5.08 7.19 1.86
N PHE A 246 -3.78 7.23 2.15
CA PHE A 246 -2.95 8.39 1.85
C PHE A 246 -1.57 8.02 1.31
N VAL A 247 -1.37 8.25 0.02
CA VAL A 247 -0.11 7.98 -0.70
C VAL A 247 0.49 9.29 -1.21
N ASN A 248 1.71 9.61 -0.76
CA ASN A 248 2.47 10.73 -1.32
C ASN A 248 3.23 10.31 -2.58
N ARG A 249 3.56 11.26 -3.46
CA ARG A 249 4.20 10.97 -4.76
C ARG A 249 5.45 11.78 -5.17
N PRO A 250 6.08 12.64 -4.36
CA PRO A 250 7.50 12.93 -4.58
C PRO A 250 8.31 11.71 -4.17
N TRP A 251 9.02 11.12 -5.13
CA TRP A 251 9.98 10.05 -4.90
C TRP A 251 11.35 10.43 -5.48
N PRO A 252 12.47 10.21 -4.77
CA PRO A 252 12.55 9.71 -3.39
C PRO A 252 11.86 10.63 -2.37
N LEU A 253 11.55 10.11 -1.19
CA LEU A 253 10.83 10.85 -0.16
C LEU A 253 11.61 12.12 0.24
N PRO A 254 10.99 13.32 0.23
CA PRO A 254 11.68 14.59 0.48
C PRO A 254 11.99 14.84 1.97
N GLY A 255 12.15 13.78 2.77
CA GLY A 255 12.39 13.86 4.22
C GLY A 255 11.20 14.39 5.05
N LEU A 256 10.04 14.63 4.45
CA LEU A 256 8.85 15.15 5.13
C LEU A 256 8.22 14.10 6.06
N PRO A 257 8.25 14.28 7.40
CA PRO A 257 7.46 13.44 8.30
C PRO A 257 5.97 13.77 8.18
N LEU A 258 5.14 12.73 8.20
CA LEU A 258 3.70 12.86 8.40
C LEU A 258 3.41 13.66 9.69
N PRO A 259 2.47 14.63 9.68
CA PRO A 259 2.06 15.33 10.90
C PRO A 259 1.47 14.41 11.98
N SER A 260 1.88 14.64 13.22
CA SER A 260 1.37 13.95 14.42
C SER A 260 -0.15 14.08 14.64
N SER A 261 -0.80 15.07 14.04
CA SER A 261 -2.26 15.23 14.05
C SER A 261 -3.02 14.07 13.40
N LEU A 262 -2.35 13.18 12.64
CA LEU A 262 -2.95 11.93 12.17
C LEU A 262 -3.49 11.08 13.34
N PHE A 263 -2.78 11.03 14.47
CA PHE A 263 -3.19 10.29 15.68
C PHE A 263 -4.38 10.91 16.43
N SER A 264 -4.95 12.00 15.94
CA SER A 264 -6.22 12.54 16.42
C SER A 264 -7.44 11.88 15.77
N CYS A 265 -7.26 11.12 14.68
CA CYS A 265 -8.32 10.46 13.94
C CYS A 265 -8.83 9.17 14.63
N ALA A 266 -9.39 9.32 15.84
CA ALA A 266 -9.77 8.20 16.70
C ALA A 266 -10.87 7.29 16.14
N SER A 267 -11.64 7.75 15.14
CA SER A 267 -12.69 6.98 14.46
C SER A 267 -12.18 6.01 13.39
N LEU A 268 -10.89 6.04 13.03
CA LEU A 268 -10.35 5.20 11.95
C LEU A 268 -10.47 3.71 12.27
N SER A 269 -11.07 2.94 11.36
CA SER A 269 -11.02 1.46 11.35
C SER A 269 -10.01 0.91 10.34
N ARG A 270 -9.71 1.64 9.26
CA ARG A 270 -8.70 1.28 8.24
C ARG A 270 -7.78 2.45 7.93
N LEU A 271 -6.47 2.22 7.99
CA LEU A 271 -5.44 3.19 7.63
C LEU A 271 -4.44 2.58 6.64
N CYS A 272 -4.35 3.15 5.44
CA CYS A 272 -3.36 2.78 4.44
C CYS A 272 -2.43 3.97 4.15
N LEU A 273 -1.17 3.89 4.56
CA LEU A 273 -0.16 4.93 4.31
C LEU A 273 0.82 4.47 3.24
N GLY A 274 1.08 5.33 2.25
CA GLY A 274 2.00 5.09 1.15
C GLY A 274 3.05 6.18 1.01
N ALA A 275 4.32 5.80 0.91
CA ALA A 275 5.42 6.72 0.59
C ALA A 275 5.50 7.92 1.56
N TRP A 276 5.81 7.64 2.83
CA TRP A 276 5.93 8.66 3.89
C TRP A 276 7.10 8.38 4.82
N VAL A 277 7.65 9.44 5.42
CA VAL A 277 8.43 9.30 6.66
C VAL A 277 7.43 9.35 7.83
N PHE A 278 7.53 8.38 8.73
CA PHE A 278 6.65 8.29 9.90
C PHE A 278 7.01 9.39 10.93
N PRO A 279 6.03 9.98 11.64
CA PRO A 279 6.31 10.97 12.69
C PRO A 279 7.17 10.39 13.81
N ASP A 280 7.97 11.24 14.48
CA ASP A 280 8.54 10.84 15.76
C ASP A 280 7.42 10.76 16.81
N THR A 281 7.27 9.58 17.39
CA THR A 281 6.21 9.22 18.33
C THR A 281 6.43 9.77 19.75
N THR A 282 7.65 10.22 20.07
CA THR A 282 8.04 10.61 21.45
C THR A 282 7.33 11.84 22.01
N ALA A 283 6.88 12.76 21.15
CA ALA A 283 6.23 14.02 21.53
C ALA A 283 4.70 13.99 21.41
N LEU A 284 4.08 12.81 21.28
CA LEU A 284 2.63 12.67 21.12
C LEU A 284 1.89 12.91 22.44
N PRO A 285 0.76 13.66 22.42
CA PRO A 285 -0.02 13.92 23.63
C PRO A 285 -0.72 12.66 24.15
N ARG A 286 -0.99 12.61 25.46
CA ARG A 286 -1.77 11.52 26.07
C ARG A 286 -3.15 11.45 25.41
N GLY A 287 -3.53 10.27 24.94
CA GLY A 287 -4.76 10.03 24.19
C GLY A 287 -4.62 10.08 22.66
N ALA A 288 -3.45 10.43 22.12
CA ALA A 288 -3.14 10.23 20.70
C ALA A 288 -3.02 8.72 20.39
N GLY A 289 -3.75 8.25 19.38
CA GLY A 289 -3.81 6.82 19.05
C GLY A 289 -4.94 6.47 18.08
N PHE A 290 -5.14 5.18 17.87
CA PHE A 290 -6.17 4.67 16.97
C PHE A 290 -7.01 3.57 17.67
N PRO A 291 -7.89 3.96 18.62
CA PRO A 291 -8.61 3.02 19.47
C PRO A 291 -9.54 2.06 18.71
N ASN A 292 -9.95 2.41 17.49
CA ASN A 292 -10.86 1.63 16.64
C ASN A 292 -10.18 0.95 15.43
N LEU A 293 -8.87 1.12 15.26
CA LEU A 293 -8.15 0.68 14.05
C LEU A 293 -8.03 -0.84 14.00
N ARG A 294 -8.62 -1.44 12.97
CA ARG A 294 -8.62 -2.89 12.69
C ARG A 294 -7.62 -3.28 11.61
N GLU A 295 -7.39 -2.41 10.63
CA GLU A 295 -6.47 -2.72 9.53
C GLU A 295 -5.49 -1.57 9.27
N LEU A 296 -4.20 -1.90 9.32
CA LEU A 296 -3.09 -0.99 9.07
C LEU A 296 -2.23 -1.53 7.92
N VAL A 297 -2.13 -0.74 6.86
CA VAL A 297 -1.28 -1.03 5.69
C VAL A 297 -0.24 0.07 5.56
N LEU A 298 1.04 -0.30 5.58
CA LEU A 298 2.18 0.59 5.46
C LEU A 298 2.99 0.20 4.22
N GLY A 299 3.00 1.04 3.19
CA GLY A 299 3.75 0.77 1.97
C GLY A 299 4.75 1.87 1.67
N CYS A 300 6.00 1.52 1.39
CA CYS A 300 7.09 2.48 1.17
C CYS A 300 7.26 3.50 2.31
N VAL A 301 6.99 3.09 3.55
CA VAL A 301 7.11 3.95 4.74
C VAL A 301 8.50 3.81 5.35
N VAL A 302 9.12 4.94 5.70
CA VAL A 302 10.33 5.00 6.53
C VAL A 302 9.90 5.19 7.98
N MET A 303 10.21 4.25 8.86
CA MET A 303 9.89 4.31 10.30
C MET A 303 10.99 3.64 11.12
N LYS A 304 11.08 3.94 12.41
CA LYS A 304 12.00 3.27 13.35
C LYS A 304 11.28 2.14 14.08
N ASP A 305 12.02 1.18 14.61
CA ASP A 305 11.47 0.02 15.34
C ASP A 305 10.56 0.46 16.51
N LYS A 306 10.99 1.48 17.28
CA LYS A 306 10.21 2.08 18.38
C LYS A 306 8.84 2.61 17.93
N ASP A 307 8.74 3.09 16.69
CA ASP A 307 7.51 3.70 16.17
C ASP A 307 6.49 2.62 15.80
N LEU A 308 6.94 1.42 15.41
CA LEU A 308 6.07 0.25 15.22
C LEU A 308 5.56 -0.29 16.55
N GLU A 309 6.43 -0.42 17.56
CA GLU A 309 6.01 -0.83 18.90
C GLU A 309 4.97 0.13 19.49
N PHE A 310 5.21 1.44 19.38
CA PHE A 310 4.25 2.47 19.76
C PHE A 310 2.92 2.33 19.00
N LEU A 311 2.98 2.19 17.67
CA LEU A 311 1.80 2.10 16.80
C LEU A 311 0.94 0.86 17.12
N LEU A 312 1.57 -0.27 17.45
CA LEU A 312 0.89 -1.49 17.92
C LEU A 312 0.26 -1.30 19.31
N ALA A 313 0.90 -0.55 20.21
CA ALA A 313 0.38 -0.27 21.54
C ALA A 313 -0.83 0.69 21.53
N VAL A 314 -0.82 1.70 20.65
CA VAL A 314 -1.95 2.65 20.52
C VAL A 314 -3.08 2.17 19.59
N SER A 315 -3.00 0.93 19.09
CA SER A 315 -4.00 0.30 18.21
C SER A 315 -4.50 -1.03 18.81
N PRO A 316 -5.25 -0.99 19.94
CA PRO A 316 -5.56 -2.17 20.75
C PRO A 316 -6.46 -3.20 20.06
N VAL A 317 -7.26 -2.78 19.07
CA VAL A 317 -8.20 -3.64 18.31
C VAL A 317 -7.69 -4.02 16.91
N LEU A 318 -6.40 -3.80 16.63
CA LEU A 318 -5.80 -4.08 15.33
C LEU A 318 -5.88 -5.58 15.01
N GLU A 319 -6.54 -5.94 13.91
CA GLU A 319 -6.69 -7.32 13.43
C GLU A 319 -5.68 -7.65 12.32
N ILE A 320 -5.30 -6.67 11.49
CA ILE A 320 -4.46 -6.85 10.30
C ILE A 320 -3.35 -5.79 10.27
N LEU A 321 -2.10 -6.24 10.16
CA LEU A 321 -0.92 -5.43 9.88
C LEU A 321 -0.29 -5.89 8.55
N ALA A 322 -0.02 -4.97 7.64
CA ALA A 322 0.66 -5.28 6.37
C ALA A 322 1.73 -4.25 6.02
N PHE A 323 2.93 -4.73 5.69
CA PHE A 323 4.04 -3.97 5.14
C PHE A 323 4.25 -4.32 3.66
N HIS A 324 4.26 -3.31 2.80
CA HIS A 324 4.42 -3.46 1.34
C HIS A 324 5.59 -2.59 0.84
N GLY A 325 6.81 -3.15 0.88
CA GLY A 325 8.05 -2.46 0.57
C GLY A 325 8.46 -1.51 1.69
N SER A 326 9.34 -1.92 2.61
CA SER A 326 9.96 -0.95 3.52
C SER A 326 11.15 -0.29 2.83
N LEU A 327 11.40 0.99 3.15
CA LEU A 327 12.54 1.74 2.61
C LEU A 327 13.73 1.81 3.56
N ALA A 328 13.52 1.43 4.82
CA ALA A 328 14.54 1.30 5.83
C ALA A 328 14.54 -0.13 6.39
N SER A 329 15.71 -0.58 6.81
CA SER A 329 15.91 -1.81 7.58
C SER A 329 15.10 -1.76 8.88
N LEU A 330 14.28 -2.79 9.13
CA LEU A 330 13.33 -2.88 10.25
C LEU A 330 13.62 -4.11 11.14
N GLN A 331 13.46 -3.93 12.45
CA GLN A 331 13.36 -5.01 13.46
C GLN A 331 11.93 -5.04 14.02
N ALA A 332 11.06 -5.79 13.34
CA ALA A 332 9.64 -5.81 13.64
C ALA A 332 9.32 -6.62 14.90
N ARG A 333 9.19 -5.93 16.04
CA ARG A 333 8.78 -6.53 17.32
C ARG A 333 7.25 -6.45 17.48
N ILE A 334 6.60 -7.59 17.32
CA ILE A 334 5.14 -7.72 17.28
C ILE A 334 4.63 -8.12 18.66
N ALA A 335 3.98 -7.18 19.34
CA ALA A 335 3.24 -7.39 20.58
C ALA A 335 1.87 -6.70 20.49
N ASN A 336 0.81 -7.46 20.25
CA ASN A 336 -0.57 -6.94 20.17
C ASN A 336 -1.58 -8.06 20.44
N GLN A 337 -2.59 -7.80 21.27
CA GLN A 337 -3.52 -8.82 21.76
C GLN A 337 -4.60 -9.22 20.74
N SER A 338 -4.94 -8.32 19.81
CA SER A 338 -6.01 -8.48 18.83
C SER A 338 -5.52 -8.91 17.45
N LEU A 339 -4.23 -8.71 17.15
CA LEU A 339 -3.65 -8.95 15.83
C LEU A 339 -3.82 -10.40 15.39
N ARG A 340 -4.47 -10.61 14.23
CA ARG A 340 -4.79 -11.92 13.64
C ARG A 340 -3.92 -12.23 12.42
N CYS A 341 -3.52 -11.21 11.66
CA CYS A 341 -2.69 -11.35 10.48
C CYS A 341 -1.57 -10.30 10.46
N ALA A 342 -0.33 -10.74 10.27
CA ALA A 342 0.83 -9.89 10.01
C ALA A 342 1.45 -10.26 8.66
N GLN A 343 1.77 -9.27 7.83
CA GLN A 343 2.32 -9.46 6.48
C GLN A 343 3.52 -8.53 6.27
N PHE A 344 4.62 -9.07 5.76
CA PHE A 344 5.79 -8.29 5.31
C PHE A 344 6.17 -8.78 3.91
N CYS A 345 5.99 -7.89 2.93
CA CYS A 345 6.18 -8.15 1.51
C CYS A 345 7.18 -7.14 0.95
N LEU A 346 8.20 -7.60 0.22
CA LEU A 346 9.24 -6.76 -0.39
C LEU A 346 10.01 -5.87 0.62
N SER A 347 10.07 -6.26 1.90
CA SER A 347 10.60 -5.42 2.97
C SER A 347 12.05 -5.73 3.33
N ILE A 348 12.82 -4.66 3.57
CA ILE A 348 14.13 -4.72 4.22
C ILE A 348 13.89 -5.00 5.71
N LEU A 349 14.28 -6.20 6.16
CA LEU A 349 13.81 -6.79 7.41
C LEU A 349 14.93 -7.64 8.02
N GLU A 350 15.52 -7.16 9.11
CA GLU A 350 16.59 -7.89 9.83
C GLU A 350 15.98 -8.97 10.73
N GLU A 351 14.91 -8.60 11.44
CA GLU A 351 14.25 -9.45 12.42
C GLU A 351 12.74 -9.22 12.42
N VAL A 352 11.98 -10.31 12.57
CA VAL A 352 10.57 -10.30 12.98
C VAL A 352 10.44 -11.12 14.25
N ALA A 353 10.16 -10.47 15.37
CA ALA A 353 9.97 -11.13 16.65
C ALA A 353 8.50 -11.02 17.08
N VAL A 354 7.77 -12.14 17.03
CA VAL A 354 6.43 -12.25 17.61
C VAL A 354 6.59 -12.46 19.12
N VAL A 355 6.65 -11.36 19.87
CA VAL A 355 6.93 -11.38 21.31
C VAL A 355 5.70 -11.90 22.08
N ASN A 356 4.55 -11.25 21.89
CA ASN A 356 3.28 -11.62 22.53
C ASN A 356 2.09 -11.21 21.66
N ALA A 357 1.57 -12.15 20.87
CA ALA A 357 0.41 -11.95 20.01
C ALA A 357 -0.54 -13.16 20.06
N PRO A 358 -1.34 -13.33 21.14
CA PRO A 358 -2.15 -14.52 21.37
C PRO A 358 -3.29 -14.72 20.37
N SER A 359 -3.68 -13.68 19.65
CA SER A 359 -4.69 -13.77 18.58
C SER A 359 -4.11 -14.01 17.19
N LEU A 360 -2.77 -14.04 17.04
CA LEU A 360 -2.13 -14.12 15.73
C LEU A 360 -2.38 -15.51 15.10
N GLU A 361 -3.09 -15.53 13.98
CA GLU A 361 -3.41 -16.74 13.22
C GLU A 361 -2.41 -16.96 12.07
N ARG A 362 -1.92 -15.88 11.48
CA ARG A 362 -1.17 -15.89 10.21
C ARG A 362 -0.02 -14.87 10.21
N LEU A 363 1.19 -15.32 9.86
CA LEU A 363 2.35 -14.47 9.59
C LEU A 363 2.87 -14.79 8.18
N PHE A 364 2.94 -13.78 7.31
CA PHE A 364 3.44 -13.91 5.93
C PHE A 364 4.71 -13.08 5.73
N LEU A 365 5.70 -13.68 5.07
CA LEU A 365 7.04 -13.12 4.85
C LEU A 365 7.45 -13.38 3.40
N TRP A 366 7.14 -12.47 2.48
CA TRP A 366 7.38 -12.66 1.04
C TRP A 366 8.46 -11.71 0.50
N ARG A 367 9.53 -12.28 -0.08
CA ARG A 367 10.64 -11.53 -0.71
C ARG A 367 11.24 -10.44 0.20
N ASN A 368 11.56 -10.81 1.44
CA ASN A 368 12.26 -9.94 2.39
C ASN A 368 13.78 -10.16 2.30
N TRP A 369 14.57 -9.17 2.70
CA TRP A 369 16.03 -9.29 2.78
C TRP A 369 16.61 -8.43 3.92
N SER A 370 17.78 -8.81 4.43
CA SER A 370 18.58 -8.01 5.38
C SER A 370 19.55 -7.10 4.61
N GLU A 371 19.87 -5.92 5.16
CA GLU A 371 20.92 -5.02 4.63
C GLU A 371 22.31 -5.40 5.18
N ARG A 372 22.36 -6.16 6.28
CA ARG A 372 23.57 -6.44 7.07
C ARG A 372 24.43 -7.59 6.54
N GLY A 373 24.06 -8.18 5.41
CA GLY A 373 24.81 -9.28 4.79
C GLY A 373 26.08 -8.80 4.08
N ARG A 374 27.25 -9.27 4.54
CA ARG A 374 28.40 -9.39 3.64
C ARG A 374 28.02 -10.33 2.48
N VAL A 375 28.64 -10.12 1.32
CA VAL A 375 28.46 -10.91 0.09
C VAL A 375 28.22 -12.40 0.38
N GLY A 376 26.97 -12.85 0.20
CA GLY A 376 26.59 -14.27 0.33
C GLY A 376 25.63 -14.66 1.46
N ALA A 377 25.28 -13.77 2.41
CA ALA A 377 24.34 -14.12 3.50
C ALA A 377 23.35 -12.99 3.85
N MET A 378 22.29 -12.85 3.05
CA MET A 378 21.15 -11.96 3.35
C MET A 378 20.07 -12.72 4.13
N SER A 379 20.19 -12.78 5.46
CA SER A 379 19.27 -13.57 6.29
C SER A 379 18.39 -12.74 7.23
N THR A 380 17.07 -12.79 7.05
CA THR A 380 16.06 -12.29 8.00
C THR A 380 15.83 -13.30 9.11
N THR A 381 15.88 -12.88 10.37
CA THR A 381 15.59 -13.73 11.53
C THR A 381 14.11 -13.64 11.90
N VAL A 382 13.45 -14.78 12.12
CA VAL A 382 12.03 -14.87 12.50
C VAL A 382 11.95 -15.56 13.85
N LYS A 383 11.57 -14.84 14.91
CA LYS A 383 11.43 -15.39 16.27
C LYS A 383 9.96 -15.50 16.64
N ILE A 384 9.51 -16.70 17.01
CA ILE A 384 8.17 -16.94 17.54
C ILE A 384 8.27 -17.16 19.05
N GLY A 385 7.74 -16.19 19.81
CA GLY A 385 7.48 -16.27 21.24
C GLY A 385 6.04 -16.72 21.50
N HIS A 386 5.26 -15.90 22.21
CA HIS A 386 3.90 -16.27 22.59
C HIS A 386 2.86 -15.96 21.49
N ALA A 387 2.52 -16.97 20.68
CA ALA A 387 1.48 -16.90 19.65
C ALA A 387 0.69 -18.23 19.49
N PRO A 388 -0.05 -18.70 20.52
CA PRO A 388 -0.73 -20.00 20.53
C PRO A 388 -1.79 -20.24 19.45
N LYS A 389 -2.29 -19.20 18.77
CA LYS A 389 -3.23 -19.36 17.64
C LYS A 389 -2.55 -19.41 16.26
N LEU A 390 -1.22 -19.29 16.19
CA LEU A 390 -0.50 -19.21 14.92
C LEU A 390 -0.60 -20.54 14.17
N ARG A 391 -1.23 -20.50 12.99
CA ARG A 391 -1.52 -21.68 12.14
C ARG A 391 -0.87 -21.60 10.78
N VAL A 392 -0.47 -20.41 10.32
CA VAL A 392 0.19 -20.21 9.02
C VAL A 392 1.44 -19.37 9.21
N LEU A 393 2.56 -19.89 8.73
CA LEU A 393 3.83 -19.19 8.61
C LEU A 393 4.29 -19.28 7.15
N GLY A 394 4.05 -18.21 6.40
CA GLY A 394 4.03 -18.24 4.94
C GLY A 394 5.20 -17.55 4.24
N TYR A 395 5.61 -18.14 3.11
CA TYR A 395 6.63 -17.72 2.15
C TYR A 395 8.08 -17.66 2.66
N LEU A 396 8.39 -18.41 3.73
CA LEU A 396 9.77 -18.59 4.19
C LEU A 396 10.63 -19.19 3.06
N GLU A 397 11.61 -18.42 2.60
CA GLU A 397 12.60 -18.84 1.61
C GLU A 397 13.83 -19.45 2.32
N PRO A 398 14.21 -20.71 2.02
CA PRO A 398 15.36 -21.37 2.62
C PRO A 398 16.69 -20.64 2.34
N GLY A 399 17.46 -20.38 3.40
CA GLY A 399 18.72 -19.63 3.32
C GLY A 399 18.58 -18.10 3.39
N VAL A 400 17.37 -17.57 3.12
CA VAL A 400 17.01 -16.15 3.34
C VAL A 400 16.33 -15.95 4.69
N HIS A 401 15.58 -16.94 5.19
CA HIS A 401 14.91 -16.84 6.49
C HIS A 401 15.46 -17.86 7.50
N ILE A 402 15.79 -17.38 8.71
CA ILE A 402 16.19 -18.20 9.86
C ILE A 402 15.04 -18.18 10.86
N LEU A 403 14.41 -19.33 11.11
CA LEU A 403 13.32 -19.42 12.07
C LEU A 403 13.86 -19.83 13.45
N GLN A 404 13.34 -19.21 14.50
CA GLN A 404 13.58 -19.56 15.89
C GLN A 404 12.24 -19.66 16.63
N ILE A 405 12.02 -20.75 17.34
CA ILE A 405 10.84 -20.98 18.18
C ILE A 405 11.35 -21.30 19.58
N GLY A 406 11.14 -20.39 20.53
CA GLY A 406 11.77 -20.47 21.86
C GLY A 406 13.31 -20.56 21.76
N SER A 407 13.90 -21.62 22.30
CA SER A 407 15.34 -21.91 22.21
C SER A 407 15.75 -22.66 20.94
N THR A 408 14.80 -23.20 20.17
CA THR A 408 15.10 -23.99 18.97
C THR A 408 15.32 -23.09 17.76
N ILE A 409 16.52 -23.13 17.16
CA ILE A 409 16.83 -22.44 15.91
C ILE A 409 16.69 -23.44 14.75
N ILE A 410 15.68 -23.23 13.91
CA ILE A 410 15.42 -23.96 12.67
C ILE A 410 16.05 -23.17 11.52
N LYS A 411 17.33 -23.45 11.25
CA LYS A 411 17.94 -23.11 9.97
C LYS A 411 17.34 -24.05 8.92
N VAL A 412 16.66 -23.51 7.90
CA VAL A 412 15.99 -24.31 6.86
C VAL A 412 17.02 -24.94 5.93
N ARG A 413 17.65 -26.01 6.44
CA ARG A 413 18.59 -26.91 5.75
C ARG A 413 18.58 -28.34 6.32
N ALA A 414 17.76 -28.60 7.35
CA ALA A 414 17.52 -29.92 7.91
C ALA A 414 16.07 -30.01 8.42
N THR A 415 15.47 -31.19 8.32
CA THR A 415 14.15 -31.53 8.86
C THR A 415 14.19 -31.52 10.39
N ALA A 416 13.56 -30.53 11.01
CA ALA A 416 13.46 -30.42 12.47
C ALA A 416 12.10 -30.94 12.97
N ASN A 417 12.11 -32.05 13.72
CA ASN A 417 10.93 -32.53 14.44
C ASN A 417 10.78 -31.77 15.77
N CYS A 418 9.89 -30.78 15.82
CA CYS A 418 9.40 -30.21 17.08
C CYS A 418 7.89 -30.41 17.19
N PRO A 419 7.33 -30.79 18.34
CA PRO A 419 5.89 -31.03 18.48
C PRO A 419 5.04 -29.77 18.19
N LEU A 420 5.56 -28.58 18.48
CA LEU A 420 4.94 -27.29 18.12
C LEU A 420 4.82 -27.02 16.61
N ILE A 421 5.66 -27.66 15.78
CA ILE A 421 5.64 -27.50 14.30
C ILE A 421 4.42 -28.22 13.70
N SER A 422 3.91 -29.27 14.36
CA SER A 422 2.83 -30.14 13.83
C SER A 422 1.50 -29.44 13.54
N GLN A 423 1.30 -28.21 14.06
CA GLN A 423 0.06 -27.43 13.89
C GLN A 423 0.23 -26.18 13.00
N ILE A 424 1.46 -25.89 12.55
CA ILE A 424 1.75 -24.71 11.72
C ILE A 424 1.92 -25.14 10.26
N ALA A 425 1.05 -24.65 9.38
CA ALA A 425 1.23 -24.77 7.95
C ALA A 425 2.36 -23.85 7.47
N PHE A 426 3.42 -24.45 6.96
CA PHE A 426 4.52 -23.77 6.31
C PHE A 426 4.24 -23.64 4.81
N LEU A 427 4.15 -22.41 4.31
CA LEU A 427 4.27 -22.19 2.86
C LEU A 427 5.74 -21.91 2.58
N LEU A 428 6.48 -22.90 2.10
CA LEU A 428 7.84 -22.72 1.63
C LEU A 428 7.82 -22.30 0.16
N MET A 429 8.62 -21.28 -0.19
CA MET A 429 8.98 -21.05 -1.58
C MET A 429 9.96 -22.15 -1.99
N ASN A 430 9.44 -23.25 -2.55
CA ASN A 430 10.31 -24.25 -3.16
C ASN A 430 11.10 -23.60 -4.30
N LYS A 431 12.43 -23.80 -4.32
CA LYS A 431 13.18 -23.57 -5.55
C LYS A 431 12.65 -24.54 -6.60
N VAL A 432 12.03 -24.02 -7.65
CA VAL A 432 11.84 -24.77 -8.89
C VAL A 432 13.24 -25.07 -9.41
N SER A 433 13.63 -26.34 -9.37
CA SER A 433 14.93 -26.80 -9.83
C SER A 433 14.89 -27.10 -11.33
N ALA A 434 15.43 -26.18 -12.14
CA ALA A 434 16.07 -26.44 -13.42
C ALA A 434 16.90 -25.22 -13.82
#